data_AF-A0A7D5N0J0-F1
#
_entry.id   AF-A0A7D5N0J0-F1
#
_cell.length_a   1.000
_cell.length_b   1.000
_cell.length_c   1.000
_cell.angle_alpha   90.00
_cell.angle_beta   90.00
_cell.angle_gamma   90.00
#
_symmetry.space_group_name_H-M   'P 1'
#
loop_
_entity.id
_entity.type
_entity.pdbx_description
1 polymer ?
#
loop_
_entity_poly.entity_id
_entity_poly.type
_entity_poly.pdbx_seq_one_letter_code
_entity_poly.pdbx_strand_id
1 'polypeptide(L)' 'MIEQKVIEERIKGNNRYEIHAILKPTLKSHTPTPSGIYAILRRQDLNRLKPKMRANKRQIIKESRPIRPCRLSSLE' A
#
# COMPACT_ATOMS: atom_id res chain seq x y z
N MET A 1 -14.12 10.44 5.75
CA MET A 1 -13.23 10.80 6.90
C MET A 1 -11.78 10.41 6.60
N ILE A 2 -10.78 11.01 7.26
CA ILE A 2 -9.35 10.69 7.04
C ILE A 2 -9.04 9.22 7.42
N GLU A 3 -9.67 8.71 8.48
CA GLU A 3 -9.49 7.32 8.93
C GLU A 3 -9.91 6.30 7.88
N GLN A 4 -11.02 6.54 7.17
CA GLN A 4 -11.49 5.66 6.09
C GLN A 4 -10.46 5.57 4.96
N LYS A 5 -9.87 6.70 4.55
CA LYS A 5 -8.82 6.72 3.53
C LYS A 5 -7.57 5.93 3.96
N VAL A 6 -7.21 6.01 5.24
CA VAL A 6 -6.12 5.19 5.81
C VAL A 6 -6.44 3.69 5.75
N ILE A 7 -7.68 3.32 6.06
CA ILE A 7 -8.14 1.92 6.02
C ILE A 7 -8.16 1.38 4.58
N GLU A 8 -8.67 2.17 3.63
CA GLU A 8 -8.69 1.81 2.20
C GLU A 8 -7.29 1.52 1.67
N GLU A 9 -6.33 2.41 1.93
CA GLU A 9 -4.93 2.20 1.53
C GLU A 9 -4.30 1.01 2.25
N ARG A 10 -4.67 0.78 3.52
CA ARG A 10 -4.20 -0.40 4.25
C ARG A 10 -4.70 -1.70 3.62
N ILE A 11 -5.97 -1.78 3.23
CA ILE A 11 -6.58 -2.97 2.59
C ILE A 11 -5.88 -3.33 1.27
N LYS A 12 -5.38 -2.34 0.53
CA LYS A 12 -4.52 -2.55 -0.66
C LYS A 12 -3.17 -3.19 -0.33
N GLY A 13 -2.81 -3.26 0.95
CA GLY A 13 -1.58 -3.86 1.46
C GLY A 13 -0.47 -2.86 1.74
N ASN A 14 -0.76 -1.57 1.69
CA ASN A 14 0.23 -0.53 1.95
C ASN A 14 0.63 -0.49 3.44
N ASN A 15 1.91 -0.24 3.70
CA ASN A 15 2.45 -0.06 5.05
C ASN A 15 2.19 1.37 5.57
N ARG A 16 2.43 1.64 6.86
CA ARG A 16 2.13 2.96 7.46
C ARG A 16 2.85 4.14 6.77
N TYR A 17 4.06 3.93 6.27
CA TYR A 17 4.87 4.95 5.62
C TYR A 17 4.44 5.18 4.17
N GLU A 18 4.09 4.11 3.47
CA GLU A 18 3.51 4.17 2.12
C GLU A 18 2.16 4.90 2.16
N ILE A 19 1.29 4.57 3.13
CA ILE A 19 0.01 5.26 3.32
C ILE A 19 0.24 6.76 3.54
N HIS A 20 1.18 7.13 4.41
CA HIS A 20 1.54 8.54 4.61
C HIS A 20 2.00 9.20 3.31
N ALA A 21 2.89 8.56 2.55
CA ALA A 21 3.42 9.10 1.31
C ALA A 21 2.34 9.27 0.23
N ILE A 22 1.39 8.34 0.13
CA ILE A 22 0.25 8.38 -0.80
C ILE A 22 -0.75 9.48 -0.40
N LEU A 23 -1.03 9.62 0.90
CA LEU A 23 -2.02 10.59 1.39
C LEU A 23 -1.46 12.03 1.49
N LYS A 24 -0.15 12.21 1.62
CA LYS A 24 0.52 13.53 1.69
C LYS A 24 0.17 14.46 0.52
N PRO A 25 0.28 14.05 -0.77
CA PRO A 25 -0.05 14.92 -1.89
C PRO A 25 -1.54 15.31 -1.91
N THR A 26 -2.43 14.42 -1.47
CA THR A 26 -3.88 14.64 -1.52
C THR A 26 -4.42 15.47 -0.35
N LEU A 27 -3.94 15.21 0.88
CA LEU A 27 -4.49 15.79 2.11
C LEU A 27 -3.64 16.93 2.69
N LYS A 28 -2.40 17.11 2.23
CA LYS A 28 -1.47 18.18 2.66
C LYS A 28 -1.38 18.29 4.19
N SER A 29 -1.82 19.40 4.78
CA SER A 29 -1.74 19.67 6.22
C SER A 29 -2.64 18.76 7.08
N HIS A 30 -3.62 18.09 6.47
CA HIS A 30 -4.52 17.16 7.16
C HIS A 30 -4.03 15.72 7.12
N THR A 31 -2.85 15.45 6.53
CA THR A 31 -2.30 14.09 6.48
C THR A 31 -1.91 13.64 7.90
N PRO A 32 -2.42 12.50 8.37
CA PRO A 32 -2.04 11.97 9.67
C PRO A 32 -0.58 11.56 9.64
N THR A 33 0.16 11.84 10.71
CA THR A 33 1.54 11.38 10.88
C THR A 33 1.61 9.85 10.89
N PRO A 34 2.77 9.23 10.62
CA PRO A 34 2.92 7.77 10.69
C PRO A 34 2.48 7.18 12.05
N SER A 35 2.67 7.94 13.14
CA SER A 35 2.20 7.58 14.48
C SER A 35 0.67 7.65 14.59
N GLY A 36 0.04 8.68 14.01
CA GLY A 36 -1.42 8.79 13.92
C GLY A 36 -2.03 7.65 13.09
N ILE A 37 -1.39 7.30 11.98
CA ILE A 37 -1.78 6.14 11.16
C ILE A 37 -1.70 4.86 11.98
N TYR A 38 -0.62 4.64 12.73
CA TYR A 38 -0.50 3.48 13.61
C TYR A 38 -1.65 3.42 14.64
N ALA A 39 -2.00 4.54 15.27
CA ALA A 39 -3.11 4.60 16.23
C ALA A 39 -4.45 4.21 15.58
N ILE A 40 -4.74 4.72 14.39
CA ILE A 40 -5.94 4.37 13.61
C ILE A 40 -5.94 2.87 13.29
N LEU A 41 -4.84 2.33 12.76
CA LEU A 41 -4.73 0.92 12.41
C LEU A 41 -4.84 -0.01 13.62
N ARG A 42 -4.35 0.42 14.78
CA ARG A 42 -4.48 -0.33 16.04
C ARG A 42 -5.92 -0.37 16.52
N ARG A 43 -6.64 0.75 16.49
CA ARG A 43 -8.07 0.84 16.88
C ARG A 43 -8.96 -0.05 16.00
N GLN A 44 -8.59 -0.25 14.75
CA GLN A 44 -9.34 -1.02 13.76
C GLN A 44 -8.87 -2.48 13.62
N ASP A 45 -7.92 -2.94 14.46
CA ASP A 45 -7.30 -4.28 14.37
C ASP A 45 -6.69 -4.61 12.97
N LEU A 46 -6.20 -3.58 12.27
CA LEU A 46 -5.55 -3.69 10.95
C LEU A 46 -4.03 -3.49 10.99
N ASN A 47 -3.45 -3.49 12.19
CA ASN A 47 -2.01 -3.33 12.38
C ASN A 47 -1.25 -4.53 11.78
N ARG A 48 -1.74 -5.75 11.94
CA ARG A 48 -1.15 -6.95 11.32
C ARG A 48 -1.68 -7.13 9.89
N LEU A 49 -0.76 -7.38 8.94
CA LEU A 49 -1.13 -7.66 7.55
C LEU A 49 -1.76 -9.04 7.44
N LYS A 50 -3.04 -9.08 7.02
CA LYS A 50 -3.72 -10.34 6.70
C LYS A 50 -3.17 -10.92 5.39
N PRO A 51 -3.17 -12.26 5.21
CA PRO A 51 -2.68 -12.90 3.98
C PRO A 51 -3.31 -12.34 2.69
N LYS A 52 -4.61 -12.04 2.73
CA LYS A 52 -5.37 -11.44 1.61
C LYS A 52 -4.79 -10.10 1.16
N MET A 53 -4.44 -9.22 2.11
CA MET A 53 -3.87 -7.90 1.80
C MET A 53 -2.47 -8.03 1.17
N ARG A 54 -1.68 -9.02 1.60
CA ARG A 54 -0.37 -9.32 0.98
C ARG A 54 -0.54 -9.80 -0.45
N ALA A 55 -1.55 -10.62 -0.72
CA ALA A 55 -1.87 -11.08 -2.07
C ALA A 55 -2.30 -9.91 -2.97
N ASN A 56 -3.17 -9.02 -2.48
CA ASN A 56 -3.59 -7.82 -3.21
C ASN A 56 -2.39 -6.97 -3.63
N LYS A 57 -1.47 -6.67 -2.70
CA LYS A 57 -0.26 -5.90 -3.03
C LYS A 57 0.62 -6.58 -4.09
N ARG A 58 0.77 -7.91 -4.01
CA ARG A 58 1.51 -8.68 -5.04
C ARG A 58 0.84 -8.58 -6.41
N GLN A 59 -0.48 -8.65 -6.46
CA GLN A 59 -1.23 -8.52 -7.71
C GLN A 59 -1.06 -7.12 -8.31
N ILE A 60 -1.18 -6.06 -7.50
CA ILE A 60 -0.95 -4.68 -7.93
C ILE A 60 0.49 -4.50 -8.47
N ILE A 61 1.49 -5.04 -7.76
CA ILE A 61 2.89 -4.96 -8.22
C ILE A 61 3.07 -5.70 -9.55
N LYS A 62 2.48 -6.90 -9.69
CA LYS A 62 2.54 -7.69 -10.92
C LYS A 62 1.93 -6.95 -12.10
N GLU A 63 0.76 -6.33 -11.90
CA GLU A 63 0.09 -5.51 -12.91
C GLU A 63 0.93 -4.28 -13.30
N SER A 64 1.51 -3.61 -12.30
CA SER A 64 2.32 -2.40 -12.54
C SER A 64 3.66 -2.65 -13.22
N ARG A 65 4.22 -3.86 -13.11
CA ARG A 65 5.55 -4.18 -13.64
C ARG A 65 5.38 -4.75 -15.05
N PRO A 66 5.85 -4.07 -16.10
CA PRO A 66 5.87 -4.67 -17.43
C PRO A 66 6.72 -5.93 -17.38
N ILE A 67 6.19 -7.03 -17.93
CA ILE A 67 6.94 -8.27 -18.11
C ILE A 67 8.10 -7.92 -19.04
N ARG A 68 9.30 -7.76 -18.48
CA ARG A 68 10.50 -7.69 -19.31
C ARG A 68 10.65 -9.06 -19.95
N PRO A 69 10.59 -9.18 -21.29
CA PRO A 69 10.85 -10.47 -21.92
C PRO A 69 12.23 -10.92 -21.44
N CYS A 70 12.31 -12.14 -20.90
CA CYS A 70 13.59 -12.79 -20.72
C CYS A 70 14.31 -12.72 -22.06
N ARG A 71 15.58 -12.31 -22.05
CA ARG A 71 16.40 -12.18 -23.26
C ARG A 71 16.69 -13.61 -23.77
N LEU A 72 15.70 -14.29 -24.34
CA LEU A 72 15.91 -15.42 -25.24
C LEU A 72 16.20 -14.82 -26.61
N SER A 73 17.46 -14.45 -26.80
CA SER A 73 17.99 -14.19 -28.13
C SER A 73 19.38 -14.79 -28.17
N SER A 74 19.64 -15.52 -29.26
CA SER A 74 20.93 -16.05 -29.72
C SER A 74 21.22 -17.52 -29.39
N LEU A 75 20.44 -18.43 -29.96
CA LEU A 75 20.91 -19.73 -30.49
C LEU A 75 20.04 -20.13 -31.69
N GLU A 76 20.04 -19.32 -32.74
CA GLU A 76 19.75 -19.74 -34.12
C GLU A 76 20.67 -18.96 -35.07
#